data_AF-A0A251QAY4-F1
#
_entry.id   AF-A0A251QAY4-F1
#
_cell.length_a   1.000
_cell.length_b   1.000
_cell.length_c   1.000
_cell.angle_alpha   90.00
_cell.angle_beta   90.00
_cell.angle_gamma   90.00
#
_symmetry.space_group_name_H-M   'P 1'
#
loop_
_entity.id
_entity.type
_entity.pdbx_description
1 polymer ?
#
loop_
_entity_poly.entity_id
_entity_poly.type
_entity_poly.pdbx_seq_one_letter_code
_entity_poly.pdbx_strand_id
1 'polypeptide(L)' 'MEILAIRQAPSAYVQLQLTDAMVESNAQRGISILNGQIAVDADLEGIVFNIQLLVSQFTRMTFVFAP' A
#
# COMPACT_ATOMS: atom_id res chain seq x y z
N MET A 1 -11.40 1.55 -5.94
CA MET A 1 -10.81 2.86 -6.32
C MET A 1 -9.75 3.30 -5.32
N GLU A 2 -10.07 3.42 -4.03
CA GLU A 2 -9.12 3.92 -3.01
C GLU A 2 -7.79 3.15 -2.94
N ILE A 3 -7.82 1.81 -2.94
CA ILE A 3 -6.59 1.00 -2.87
C ILE A 3 -5.71 1.14 -4.12
N LEU A 4 -6.30 1.44 -5.28
CA LEU A 4 -5.56 1.75 -6.51
C LEU A 4 -4.87 3.11 -6.42
N ALA A 5 -5.44 4.06 -5.66
CA ALA A 5 -4.79 5.34 -5.39
C ALA A 5 -3.59 5.14 -4.46
N ILE A 6 -3.73 4.30 -3.41
CA ILE A 6 -2.63 3.95 -2.51
C ILE A 6 -1.45 3.33 -3.27
N ARG A 7 -1.71 2.48 -4.29
CA ARG A 7 -0.67 1.85 -5.13
C ARG A 7 0.27 2.85 -5.82
N GLN A 8 -0.22 4.05 -6.17
CA GLN A 8 0.58 5.01 -6.94
C GLN A 8 1.79 5.51 -6.17
N ALA A 9 1.68 5.67 -4.86
CA ALA A 9 2.77 6.14 -4.01
C ALA A 9 3.98 5.17 -3.99
N PRO A 10 3.84 3.87 -3.61
CA PRO A 10 4.93 2.90 -3.73
C PRO A 10 5.53 2.83 -5.13
N SER A 11 4.70 2.89 -6.18
CA SER A 11 5.18 2.85 -7.56
C SER A 11 6.10 4.04 -7.89
N ALA A 12 5.74 5.25 -7.47
CA ALA A 12 6.58 6.43 -7.65
C ALA A 12 7.85 6.37 -6.80
N TYR A 13 7.75 5.87 -5.57
CA TYR A 13 8.89 5.76 -4.66
C TYR A 13 9.95 4.77 -5.16
N VAL A 14 9.54 3.67 -5.79
CA VAL A 14 10.45 2.74 -6.49
C VAL A 14 11.21 3.46 -7.60
N GLN A 15 10.53 4.28 -8.41
CA GLN A 15 11.17 5.05 -9.49
C GLN A 15 12.19 6.07 -8.95
N LEU A 16 11.94 6.60 -7.75
CA LEU A 16 12.83 7.52 -7.05
C LEU A 16 13.93 6.83 -6.21
N GLN A 17 13.99 5.49 -6.22
CA GLN A 17 14.96 4.69 -5.45
C GLN A 17 14.90 4.96 -3.94
N LEU A 18 13.73 5.27 -3.40
CA LEU A 18 13.55 5.41 -1.96
C LEU A 18 13.58 4.02 -1.30
N THR A 19 14.26 3.90 -0.17
CA THR A 19 14.36 2.63 0.60
C THR A 19 13.46 2.62 1.83
N ASP A 20 13.10 3.80 2.32
CA ASP A 20 12.28 4.03 3.51
C ASP A 20 11.14 4.97 3.13
N ALA A 21 9.90 4.53 3.30
CA ALA A 21 8.73 5.33 2.94
C ALA A 21 7.55 5.12 3.88
N MET A 22 6.68 6.13 3.96
CA MET A 22 5.41 6.06 4.65
C MET A 22 4.31 6.55 3.71
N VAL A 23 3.20 5.82 3.65
CA VAL A 23 2.01 6.22 2.89
C VAL A 23 0.89 6.51 3.85
N GLU A 24 0.44 7.75 3.84
CA GLU A 24 -0.73 8.21 4.60
C GLU A 24 -1.97 8.22 3.70
N SER A 25 -3.10 7.74 4.22
CA SER A 25 -4.36 7.75 3.48
C SER A 25 -5.57 7.79 4.42
N ASN A 26 -6.62 8.50 4.00
CA ASN A 26 -7.93 8.47 4.66
C ASN A 26 -8.78 7.24 4.25
N ALA A 27 -8.27 6.39 3.36
CA ALA A 27 -8.93 5.15 2.98
C ALA A 27 -8.73 4.07 4.06
N GLN A 28 -9.45 4.20 5.17
CA GLN A 28 -9.32 3.33 6.35
C GLN A 28 -9.32 1.85 5.98
N ARG A 29 -10.26 1.42 5.13
CA ARG A 29 -10.37 0.03 4.68
C ARG A 29 -9.12 -0.44 3.92
N GLY A 30 -8.61 0.40 3.00
CA GLY A 30 -7.39 0.09 2.25
C GLY A 30 -6.17 -0.05 3.15
N ILE A 31 -6.01 0.85 4.11
CA ILE A 31 -4.93 0.78 5.12
C ILE A 31 -5.05 -0.49 5.96
N SER A 32 -6.24 -0.82 6.45
CA SER A 32 -6.46 -2.04 7.24
C SER A 32 -6.19 -3.32 6.46
N ILE A 33 -6.53 -3.37 5.16
CA ILE A 33 -6.18 -4.48 4.26
C ILE A 33 -4.66 -4.62 4.14
N LEU A 34 -3.96 -3.52 3.84
CA LEU A 34 -2.51 -3.54 3.57
C LEU A 34 -1.68 -3.86 4.83
N ASN A 35 -2.20 -3.49 6.00
CA ASN A 35 -1.62 -3.84 7.30
C ASN A 35 -2.01 -5.25 7.79
N GLY A 36 -2.79 -6.01 7.01
CA GLY A 36 -3.23 -7.37 7.39
C GLY A 36 -4.21 -7.41 8.57
N GLN A 37 -4.88 -6.30 8.87
CA GLN A 37 -5.84 -6.18 9.97
C GLN A 37 -7.21 -6.76 9.62
N ILE A 38 -7.56 -6.74 8.33
CA ILE A 38 -8.79 -7.32 7.80
C ILE A 38 -8.49 -8.17 6.57
N ALA A 39 -9.39 -9.12 6.28
CA ALA A 39 -9.27 -9.99 5.11
C ALA A 39 -9.34 -9.19 3.80
N VAL A 40 -8.64 -9.71 2.79
CA VAL A 40 -8.70 -9.18 1.42
C VAL A 40 -9.90 -9.79 0.71
N ASP A 41 -10.73 -8.97 0.09
CA ASP A 41 -11.78 -9.46 -0.79
C ASP A 41 -11.16 -10.07 -2.06
N ALA A 42 -11.77 -11.12 -2.61
CA ALA A 42 -11.26 -11.84 -3.78
C ALA A 42 -11.04 -10.94 -5.01
N ASP A 43 -11.84 -9.89 -5.20
CA ASP A 43 -11.71 -8.92 -6.29
C ASP A 43 -10.53 -7.95 -6.10
N LEU A 44 -9.98 -7.86 -4.88
CA LEU A 44 -8.85 -6.99 -4.53
C LEU A 44 -7.52 -7.74 -4.38
N GLU A 45 -7.52 -9.08 -4.33
CA GLU A 45 -6.31 -9.90 -4.12
C GLU A 45 -5.18 -9.55 -5.09
N GLY A 46 -5.47 -9.44 -6.39
CA GLY A 46 -4.46 -9.10 -7.39
C GLY A 46 -3.85 -7.71 -7.18
N ILE A 47 -4.65 -6.74 -6.73
CA ILE A 47 -4.18 -5.37 -6.47
C ILE A 47 -3.33 -5.35 -5.20
N VAL A 48 -3.79 -6.00 -4.13
CA VAL A 48 -3.05 -6.10 -2.87
C VAL A 48 -1.73 -6.81 -3.07
N PHE A 49 -1.73 -7.93 -3.80
CA PHE A 49 -0.50 -8.65 -4.16
C PHE A 49 0.49 -7.74 -4.92
N ASN A 50 0.00 -6.95 -5.88
CA ASN A 50 0.85 -6.01 -6.60
C ASN A 50 1.44 -4.93 -5.70
N ILE A 51 0.67 -4.40 -4.74
CA ILE A 51 1.17 -3.44 -3.76
C ILE A 51 2.23 -4.09 -2.86
N GLN A 52 2.00 -5.31 -2.37
CA GLN A 52 2.96 -6.02 -1.53
C GLN A 52 4.27 -6.33 -2.27
N LEU A 53 4.20 -6.63 -3.57
CA LEU A 53 5.38 -6.78 -4.42
C LEU A 53 6.19 -5.48 -4.52
N LEU A 54 5.53 -4.32 -4.62
CA LEU A 54 6.21 -3.02 -4.58
C LEU A 54 6.81 -2.77 -3.19
N VAL A 55 6.06 -3.02 -2.12
CA VAL A 55 6.50 -2.88 -0.72
C VAL A 55 7.76 -3.70 -0.43
N SER A 56 7.89 -4.90 -1.00
CA SER A 56 9.08 -5.75 -0.82
C SER A 56 10.39 -5.16 -1.35
N GLN A 57 10.32 -4.08 -2.14
CA GLN A 57 11.51 -3.38 -2.64
C GLN A 57 12.05 -2.34 -1.66
N PHE A 58 11.31 -2.05 -0.59
CA PHE A 58 11.69 -1.12 0.45
C PHE A 58 12.31 -1.86 1.63
N THR A 59 13.33 -1.27 2.25
CA THR A 59 13.83 -1.71 3.56
C THR A 59 12.74 -1.53 4.62
N ARG A 60 11.98 -0.44 4.53
CA ARG A 60 10.87 -0.15 5.42
C ARG A 60 9.77 0.61 4.69
N MET A 61 8.56 0.09 4.79
CA MET A 61 7.38 0.78 4.30
C MET A 61 6.23 0.65 5.29
N THR A 62 5.59 1.77 5.61
CA THR A 62 4.44 1.81 6.54
C THR A 62 3.22 2.43 5.89
N PHE A 63 2.05 1.89 6.22
CA PHE A 63 0.75 2.41 5.79
C PHE A 63 0.01 2.94 7.02
N VAL A 64 -0.30 4.23 7.01
CA VAL A 64 -0.89 4.94 8.14
C VAL A 64 -2.23 5.56 7.72
N PHE A 65 -3.24 5.40 8.58
CA PHE A 65 -4.50 6.09 8.40
C PHE A 65 -4.38 7.55 8.86
N ALA A 66 -4.73 8.49 7.98
CA ALA A 66 -4.75 9.92 8.25
C ALA A 66 -6.13 10.49 7.86
N PRO A 67 -6.98 10.90 8.82
CA PRO A 67 -8.35 11.35 8.56
C PRO A 67 -8.46 12.70 7.86
#